data_AF-A0A1V4EBD8-F1
#
_entry.id   AF-A0A1V4EBD8-F1
#
_cell.length_a   1.000
_cell.length_b   1.000
_cell.length_c   1.000
_cell.angle_alpha   90.00
_cell.angle_beta   90.00
_cell.angle_gamma   90.00
#
_symmetry.space_group_name_H-M   'P 1'
#
loop_
_entity.id
_entity.type
_entity.pdbx_description
1 polymer ?
#
loop_
_entity_poly.entity_id
_entity_poly.type
_entity_poly.pdbx_seq_one_letter_code
_entity_poly.pdbx_strand_id
1 'polypeptide(L)'
;MVPSLFDRLVAGDHVCNVYDDEEQRLAAVARFVRAGVGGGNRVVHFSVGSPEQVVDELVAQGVDARALCETGALHVYAAGNTYLASGSFDPEAAVDGWRRALAEALDAGYAGLWALGDMAWAASDISGAERLHRYEAEVNRVFSGGRALAMCLYDRRTMPPEALDRISAAHPSRLGPGPDESWVPLLRMRRTAVPPGLALAGEVDASNREALAATLAGLREDLPDAPGPLTVDLSGLRFADAGVARLLIEGHRALPGGIRVVGCPPQVARLLRVMGGEEILGAVDWAEATA
;
A
#
# COMPACT_ATOMS: atom_id res chain seq x y z
N MET A 1 -13.76 -12.06 21.60
CA MET A 1 -12.67 -11.07 21.55
C MET A 1 -12.98 -10.14 20.39
N VAL A 2 -13.00 -8.82 20.60
CA VAL A 2 -13.20 -7.87 19.49
C VAL A 2 -11.95 -7.96 18.60
N PRO A 3 -12.08 -8.13 17.27
CA PRO A 3 -10.93 -8.18 16.38
C PRO A 3 -10.10 -6.89 16.51
N SER A 4 -8.79 -7.03 16.63
CA SER A 4 -7.85 -5.93 16.57
C SER A 4 -7.96 -5.22 15.23
N LEU A 5 -7.62 -3.93 15.16
CA LEU A 5 -7.51 -3.23 13.86
C LEU A 5 -6.57 -3.96 12.87
N PHE A 6 -5.48 -4.57 13.34
CA PHE A 6 -4.53 -5.33 12.52
C PHE A 6 -5.12 -6.63 11.96
N ASP A 7 -6.15 -7.20 12.59
CA ASP A 7 -6.86 -8.37 12.08
C ASP A 7 -7.74 -8.03 10.86
N ARG A 8 -7.97 -6.74 10.60
CA ARG A 8 -8.73 -6.24 9.44
C ARG A 8 -7.84 -5.90 8.25
N LEU A 9 -6.52 -5.93 8.43
CA LEU A 9 -5.55 -5.79 7.36
C LEU A 9 -5.57 -7.07 6.51
N VAL A 10 -5.51 -6.91 5.20
CA VAL A 10 -5.55 -8.03 4.25
C VAL A 10 -4.50 -7.85 3.17
N ALA A 11 -4.06 -8.96 2.58
CA ALA A 11 -3.09 -8.92 1.50
C ALA A 11 -3.51 -7.93 0.41
N GLY A 12 -2.57 -7.05 0.07
CA GLY A 12 -2.66 -5.91 -0.83
C GLY A 12 -2.91 -4.56 -0.17
N ASP A 13 -3.07 -4.50 1.14
CA ASP A 13 -3.09 -3.23 1.86
C ASP A 13 -1.66 -2.65 1.94
N HIS A 14 -1.56 -1.33 1.86
CA HIS A 14 -0.32 -0.57 2.06
C HIS A 14 -0.62 0.61 2.97
N VAL A 15 -0.01 0.63 4.16
CA VAL A 15 -0.42 1.51 5.25
C VAL A 15 0.75 2.41 5.68
N CYS A 16 0.53 3.71 5.61
CA CYS A 16 1.40 4.72 6.24
C CYS A 16 1.05 4.80 7.72
N ASN A 17 1.87 4.23 8.60
CA ASN A 17 1.69 4.29 10.04
C ASN A 17 2.58 5.39 10.63
N VAL A 18 1.95 6.46 11.09
CA VAL A 18 2.63 7.61 11.70
C VAL A 18 2.52 7.51 13.21
N TYR A 19 3.66 7.53 13.89
CA TYR A 19 3.73 7.39 15.35
C TYR A 19 4.41 8.59 16.01
N ASP A 20 4.13 8.78 17.31
CA ASP A 20 4.66 9.88 18.12
C ASP A 20 5.75 9.46 19.09
N ASP A 21 5.83 8.18 19.41
CA ASP A 21 6.78 7.66 20.38
C ASP A 21 7.10 6.18 20.13
N GLU A 22 8.11 5.71 20.85
CA GLU A 22 8.63 4.35 20.70
C GLU A 22 7.64 3.29 21.20
N GLU A 23 6.83 3.61 22.21
CA GLU A 23 5.83 2.69 22.74
C GLU A 23 4.75 2.39 21.70
N GLN A 24 4.27 3.43 21.01
CA GLN A 24 3.35 3.31 19.88
C GLN A 24 3.96 2.50 18.74
N ARG A 25 5.23 2.77 18.37
CA ARG A 25 5.96 2.00 17.35
C ARG A 25 5.99 0.52 17.71
N LEU A 26 6.48 0.18 18.89
CA LEU A 26 6.63 -1.20 19.36
C LEU A 26 5.29 -1.93 19.45
N ALA A 27 4.26 -1.28 19.98
CA ALA A 27 2.93 -1.87 20.06
C ALA A 27 2.36 -2.18 18.67
N ALA A 28 2.53 -1.27 17.69
CA ALA A 28 2.08 -1.49 16.32
C ALA A 28 2.85 -2.63 15.63
N VAL A 29 4.18 -2.65 15.75
CA VAL A 29 5.04 -3.72 15.20
C VAL A 29 4.65 -5.08 15.79
N ALA A 30 4.52 -5.18 17.12
CA ALA A 30 4.17 -6.43 17.77
C ALA A 30 2.78 -6.96 17.36
N ARG A 31 1.78 -6.07 17.25
CA ARG A 31 0.43 -6.44 16.79
C ARG A 31 0.42 -6.88 15.33
N PHE A 32 1.16 -6.17 14.47
CA PHE A 32 1.30 -6.51 13.06
C PHE A 32 1.95 -7.89 12.86
N VAL A 33 3.05 -8.17 13.57
CA VAL A 33 3.75 -9.46 13.50
C VAL A 33 2.80 -10.60 13.91
N ARG A 34 2.06 -10.43 15.02
CA ARG A 34 1.06 -11.42 15.47
C ARG A 34 -0.02 -11.68 14.43
N ALA A 35 -0.61 -10.63 13.87
CA ALA A 35 -1.67 -10.76 12.87
C ALA A 35 -1.16 -11.44 11.58
N GLY A 36 0.02 -11.04 11.10
CA GLY A 36 0.60 -11.59 9.87
C GLY A 36 0.93 -13.08 9.98
N VAL A 37 1.64 -13.47 11.05
CA VAL A 37 1.96 -14.87 11.33
C VAL A 37 0.70 -15.69 11.61
N GLY A 38 -0.23 -15.17 12.40
CA GLY A 38 -1.51 -15.83 12.69
C GLY A 38 -2.35 -16.09 11.44
N GLY A 39 -2.21 -15.24 10.42
CA GLY A 39 -2.81 -15.42 9.09
C GLY A 39 -2.03 -16.35 8.14
N GLY A 40 -0.95 -17.00 8.59
CA GLY A 40 -0.13 -17.91 7.78
C GLY A 40 0.80 -17.22 6.78
N ASN A 41 1.16 -15.95 7.02
CA ASN A 41 2.08 -15.19 6.16
C ASN A 41 3.50 -15.21 6.72
N ARG A 42 4.50 -15.10 5.83
CA ARG A 42 5.86 -14.75 6.26
C ARG A 42 5.86 -13.26 6.60
N VAL A 43 6.42 -12.90 7.76
CA VAL A 43 6.61 -11.52 8.17
C VAL A 43 8.06 -11.10 7.98
N VAL A 44 8.29 -9.94 7.35
CA VAL A 44 9.62 -9.34 7.20
C VAL A 44 9.64 -7.95 7.84
N HIS A 45 10.62 -7.66 8.67
CA HIS A 45 10.80 -6.34 9.25
C HIS A 45 12.14 -5.74 8.84
N PHE A 46 12.09 -4.65 8.08
CA PHE A 46 13.23 -3.78 7.79
C PHE A 46 13.31 -2.72 8.89
N SER A 47 14.31 -2.80 9.78
CA SER A 47 14.45 -1.93 10.95
C SER A 47 15.68 -1.04 10.87
N VAL A 48 15.60 0.18 11.41
CA VAL A 48 16.77 1.05 11.60
C VAL A 48 17.66 0.55 12.75
N GLY A 49 17.09 -0.20 13.71
CA GLY A 49 17.83 -0.86 14.79
C GLY A 49 18.51 -2.17 14.35
N SER A 50 19.30 -2.76 15.25
CA SER A 50 19.89 -4.08 14.98
C SER A 50 18.78 -5.16 14.99
N PRO A 51 18.90 -6.22 14.17
CA PRO A 51 17.94 -7.33 14.18
C PRO A 51 17.75 -7.95 15.57
N GLU A 52 18.81 -8.07 16.36
CA GLU A 52 18.79 -8.63 17.71
C GLU A 52 17.98 -7.75 18.67
N GLN A 53 18.16 -6.42 18.59
CA GLN A 53 17.40 -5.48 19.41
C GLN A 53 15.91 -5.57 19.13
N VAL A 54 15.52 -5.60 17.85
CA VAL A 54 14.11 -5.73 17.45
C VAL A 54 13.49 -7.05 17.94
N VAL A 55 14.24 -8.14 17.87
CA VAL A 55 13.77 -9.44 18.40
C VAL A 55 13.56 -9.36 19.91
N ASP A 56 14.48 -8.75 20.66
CA ASP A 56 14.35 -8.58 22.11
C ASP A 56 13.16 -7.68 22.48
N GLU A 57 12.96 -6.59 21.75
CA GLU A 57 11.81 -5.68 21.89
C GLU A 57 10.48 -6.41 21.64
N LEU A 58 10.39 -7.23 20.59
CA LEU A 58 9.20 -8.04 20.28
C LEU A 58 8.92 -9.09 21.37
N VAL A 59 9.97 -9.73 21.92
CA VAL A 59 9.84 -10.66 23.04
C VAL A 59 9.30 -9.95 24.28
N ALA A 60 9.79 -8.74 24.58
CA ALA A 60 9.28 -7.94 25.69
C ALA A 60 7.79 -7.55 25.49
N GLN A 61 7.32 -7.44 24.24
CA GLN A 61 5.92 -7.22 23.88
C GLN A 61 5.08 -8.51 23.83
N GLY A 62 5.63 -9.63 24.29
CA GLY A 62 4.93 -10.93 24.35
C GLY A 62 4.76 -11.62 22.99
N VAL A 63 5.58 -11.28 22.00
CA VAL A 63 5.68 -12.04 20.74
C VAL A 63 6.76 -13.11 20.89
N ASP A 64 6.50 -14.33 20.44
CA ASP A 64 7.51 -15.40 20.41
C ASP A 64 8.52 -15.22 19.26
N ALA A 65 9.15 -14.04 19.19
CA ALA A 65 9.92 -13.62 18.03
C ALA A 65 11.14 -14.53 17.75
N ARG A 66 11.74 -15.12 18.79
CA ARG A 66 12.87 -16.06 18.63
C ARG A 66 12.44 -17.32 17.88
N ALA A 67 11.35 -17.97 18.31
CA ALA A 67 10.84 -19.16 17.62
C ALA A 67 10.35 -18.84 16.19
N LEU A 68 9.76 -17.65 16.01
CA LEU A 68 9.33 -17.20 14.67
C LEU A 68 10.52 -16.98 13.73
N CYS A 69 11.64 -16.46 14.24
CA CYS A 69 12.88 -16.35 13.47
C CYS A 69 13.46 -17.74 13.15
N GLU A 70 13.49 -18.67 14.10
CA GLU A 70 14.01 -20.03 13.90
C GLU A 70 13.21 -20.81 12.85
N THR A 71 11.88 -20.62 12.80
CA THR A 71 11.00 -21.25 11.81
C THR A 71 10.97 -20.55 10.46
N GLY A 72 11.58 -19.36 10.34
CA GLY A 72 11.54 -18.51 9.14
C GLY A 72 10.18 -17.84 8.89
N ALA A 73 9.30 -17.81 9.90
CA ALA A 73 8.03 -17.09 9.86
C ALA A 73 8.23 -15.59 10.08
N LEU A 74 9.30 -15.18 10.78
CA LEU A 74 9.74 -13.80 10.94
C LEU A 74 11.18 -13.65 10.44
N HIS A 75 11.44 -12.66 9.61
CA HIS A 75 12.79 -12.23 9.27
C HIS A 75 12.96 -10.76 9.64
N VAL A 76 14.07 -10.43 10.33
CA VAL A 76 14.41 -9.05 10.66
C VAL A 76 15.71 -8.67 9.95
N TYR A 77 15.67 -7.58 9.20
CA TYR A 77 16.81 -7.05 8.46
C TYR A 77 17.09 -5.62 8.91
N ALA A 78 18.37 -5.26 8.94
CA ALA A 78 18.76 -3.85 9.09
C ALA A 78 18.43 -3.09 7.79
N ALA A 79 17.81 -1.92 7.89
CA ALA A 79 17.48 -1.03 6.79
C ALA A 79 18.74 -0.64 5.99
N GLY A 80 19.86 -0.45 6.69
CA GLY A 80 21.18 -0.19 6.08
C GLY A 80 21.63 -1.27 5.09
N ASN A 81 21.24 -2.52 5.32
CA ASN A 81 21.62 -3.67 4.48
C ASN A 81 20.57 -3.98 3.41
N THR A 82 19.49 -3.21 3.32
CA THR A 82 18.37 -3.45 2.41
C THR A 82 18.09 -2.22 1.57
N TYR A 83 17.38 -1.22 2.10
CA TYR A 83 17.09 0.03 1.40
C TYR A 83 18.34 0.80 1.00
N LEU A 84 19.42 0.69 1.79
CA LEU A 84 20.64 1.47 1.62
C LEU A 84 21.86 0.61 1.29
N ALA A 85 21.65 -0.62 0.80
CA ALA A 85 22.71 -1.59 0.57
C ALA A 85 23.78 -1.10 -0.42
N SER A 86 23.43 -0.21 -1.35
CA SER A 86 24.33 0.42 -2.33
C SER A 86 24.96 1.73 -1.83
N GLY A 87 24.70 2.12 -0.58
CA GLY A 87 25.09 3.42 -0.02
C GLY A 87 24.13 4.58 -0.38
N SER A 88 23.09 4.31 -1.15
CA SER A 88 22.03 5.26 -1.48
C SER A 88 20.68 4.55 -1.56
N PHE A 89 19.59 5.30 -1.50
CA PHE A 89 18.25 4.74 -1.69
C PHE A 89 17.91 4.61 -3.18
N ASP A 90 17.63 3.39 -3.62
CA ASP A 90 17.23 3.05 -4.99
C ASP A 90 15.77 2.51 -4.98
N PRO A 91 14.79 3.32 -5.40
CA PRO A 91 13.38 2.92 -5.48
C PRO A 91 13.14 1.66 -6.31
N GLU A 92 13.76 1.58 -7.48
CA GLU A 92 13.57 0.49 -8.43
C GLU A 92 14.12 -0.82 -7.84
N ALA A 93 15.32 -0.79 -7.27
CA ALA A 93 15.90 -1.96 -6.59
C ALA A 93 15.08 -2.41 -5.37
N ALA A 94 14.52 -1.46 -4.61
CA ALA A 94 13.66 -1.75 -3.47
C ALA A 94 12.36 -2.46 -3.92
N VAL A 95 11.68 -1.96 -4.95
CA VAL A 95 10.48 -2.60 -5.52
C VAL A 95 10.77 -4.02 -6.04
N ASP A 96 11.90 -4.24 -6.68
CA ASP A 96 12.31 -5.58 -7.11
C ASP A 96 12.67 -6.50 -5.94
N GLY A 97 13.19 -5.94 -4.84
CA GLY A 97 13.36 -6.66 -3.58
C GLY A 97 12.05 -7.22 -3.04
N TRP A 98 10.98 -6.43 -3.08
CA TRP A 98 9.64 -6.86 -2.68
C TRP A 98 9.10 -8.02 -3.52
N ARG A 99 9.27 -7.95 -4.84
CA ARG A 99 8.83 -9.01 -5.77
C ARG A 99 9.54 -10.34 -5.47
N ARG A 100 10.85 -10.29 -5.24
CA ARG A 100 11.66 -11.46 -4.87
C ARG A 100 11.25 -12.04 -3.52
N ALA A 101 11.14 -11.21 -2.49
CA ALA A 101 10.74 -11.65 -1.16
C ALA A 101 9.33 -12.28 -1.15
N LEU A 102 8.41 -11.74 -1.96
CA LEU A 102 7.07 -12.32 -2.11
C LEU A 102 7.16 -13.71 -2.77
N ALA A 103 7.88 -13.85 -3.88
CA ALA A 103 8.06 -15.14 -4.54
C ALA A 103 8.65 -16.19 -3.58
N GLU A 104 9.71 -15.84 -2.84
CA GLU A 104 10.33 -16.72 -1.85
C GLU A 104 9.39 -17.12 -0.70
N ALA A 105 8.48 -16.24 -0.29
CA ALA A 105 7.47 -16.56 0.72
C ALA A 105 6.44 -17.56 0.17
N LEU A 106 6.00 -17.36 -1.06
CA LEU A 106 5.05 -18.26 -1.73
C LEU A 106 5.65 -19.64 -1.99
N ASP A 107 6.89 -19.71 -2.46
CA ASP A 107 7.61 -20.96 -2.72
C ASP A 107 7.87 -21.75 -1.43
N ALA A 108 8.03 -21.04 -0.30
CA ALA A 108 8.13 -21.64 1.03
C ALA A 108 6.78 -22.08 1.63
N GLY A 109 5.67 -21.92 0.90
CA GLY A 109 4.34 -22.38 1.30
C GLY A 109 3.53 -21.41 2.17
N TYR A 110 3.99 -20.16 2.35
CA TYR A 110 3.23 -19.15 3.07
C TYR A 110 2.06 -18.61 2.22
N ALA A 111 1.01 -18.14 2.89
CA ALA A 111 -0.15 -17.52 2.22
C ALA A 111 0.22 -16.25 1.44
N GLY A 112 1.24 -15.54 1.91
CA GLY A 112 1.73 -14.28 1.34
C GLY A 112 2.90 -13.71 2.15
N LEU A 113 3.26 -12.47 1.82
CA LEU A 113 4.31 -11.70 2.49
C LEU A 113 3.71 -10.50 3.20
N TRP A 114 3.95 -10.37 4.50
CA TRP A 114 3.62 -9.16 5.26
C TRP A 114 4.91 -8.49 5.68
N ALA A 115 4.98 -7.17 5.62
CA ALA A 115 6.21 -6.52 5.99
C ALA A 115 6.09 -5.12 6.59
N LEU A 116 7.10 -4.82 7.39
CA LEU A 116 7.27 -3.60 8.16
C LEU A 116 8.51 -2.88 7.65
N GLY A 117 8.35 -1.64 7.18
CA GLY A 117 9.48 -0.76 6.85
C GLY A 117 9.62 0.33 7.90
N ASP A 118 10.69 0.33 8.68
CA ASP A 118 11.06 1.50 9.48
C ASP A 118 11.72 2.54 8.56
N MET A 119 11.08 3.70 8.43
CA MET A 119 11.49 4.76 7.52
C MET A 119 12.20 5.90 8.24
N ALA A 120 12.56 5.75 9.52
CA ALA A 120 13.24 6.79 10.28
C ALA A 120 14.62 7.16 9.68
N TRP A 121 15.24 6.27 8.89
CA TRP A 121 16.45 6.58 8.14
C TRP A 121 16.25 7.76 7.17
N ALA A 122 15.05 7.92 6.61
CA ALA A 122 14.78 8.98 5.64
C ALA A 122 14.74 10.39 6.23
N ALA A 123 14.74 10.52 7.56
CA ALA A 123 14.95 11.80 8.25
C ALA A 123 16.44 12.21 8.31
N SER A 124 17.37 11.32 7.95
CA SER A 124 18.80 11.61 7.87
C SER A 124 19.21 12.10 6.48
N ASP A 125 20.39 12.72 6.37
CA ASP A 125 20.96 13.18 5.09
C ASP A 125 21.48 11.99 4.25
N ILE A 126 20.55 11.20 3.73
CA ILE A 126 20.80 10.02 2.90
C ILE A 126 20.50 10.37 1.44
N SER A 127 21.49 10.15 0.58
CA SER A 127 21.32 10.32 -0.86
C SER A 127 20.20 9.42 -1.39
N GLY A 128 19.24 10.02 -2.12
CA GLY A 128 18.09 9.32 -2.66
C GLY A 128 16.83 9.38 -1.80
N ALA A 129 16.93 9.82 -0.54
CA ALA A 129 15.76 9.95 0.34
C ALA A 129 14.70 10.91 -0.22
N GLU A 130 15.08 11.87 -1.06
CA GLU A 130 14.14 12.77 -1.77
C GLU A 130 13.16 12.02 -2.69
N ARG A 131 13.53 10.81 -3.15
CA ARG A 131 12.72 9.93 -4.01
C ARG A 131 11.80 9.00 -3.22
N LEU A 132 11.79 9.07 -1.89
CA LEU A 132 10.98 8.18 -1.07
C LEU A 132 9.49 8.24 -1.42
N HIS A 133 8.94 9.44 -1.60
CA HIS A 133 7.54 9.62 -2.01
C HIS A 133 7.19 8.86 -3.29
N ARG A 134 8.09 8.87 -4.29
CA ARG A 134 7.91 8.17 -5.57
C ARG A 134 7.97 6.66 -5.36
N TYR A 135 8.90 6.18 -4.54
CA TYR A 135 8.96 4.78 -4.17
C TYR A 135 7.66 4.31 -3.51
N GLU A 136 7.14 5.05 -2.52
CA GLU A 136 5.91 4.67 -1.80
C GLU A 136 4.71 4.61 -2.74
N ALA A 137 4.65 5.51 -3.73
CA ALA A 137 3.60 5.48 -4.73
C ALA A 137 3.73 4.27 -5.67
N GLU A 138 4.94 3.97 -6.17
CA GLU A 138 5.18 2.87 -7.11
C GLU A 138 5.05 1.49 -6.48
N VAL A 139 5.46 1.30 -5.22
CA VAL A 139 5.42 -0.01 -4.55
C VAL A 139 3.98 -0.54 -4.39
N ASN A 140 2.97 0.35 -4.42
CA ASN A 140 1.55 -0.04 -4.46
C ASN A 140 1.22 -1.00 -5.62
N ARG A 141 1.96 -0.94 -6.73
CA ARG A 141 1.82 -1.89 -7.84
C ARG A 141 2.06 -3.32 -7.38
N VAL A 142 3.06 -3.56 -6.52
CA VAL A 142 3.32 -4.88 -5.94
C VAL A 142 2.14 -5.32 -5.08
N PHE A 143 1.72 -4.49 -4.12
CA PHE A 143 0.65 -4.83 -3.18
C PHE A 143 -0.70 -5.02 -3.86
N SER A 144 -1.02 -4.25 -4.90
CA SER A 144 -2.25 -4.42 -5.67
C SER A 144 -2.42 -5.83 -6.26
N GLY A 145 -1.34 -6.63 -6.37
CA GLY A 145 -1.40 -8.05 -6.73
C GLY A 145 -2.08 -8.95 -5.69
N GLY A 146 -2.38 -8.44 -4.48
CA GLY A 146 -3.23 -9.12 -3.49
C GLY A 146 -2.55 -10.26 -2.72
N ARG A 147 -1.22 -10.37 -2.78
CA ARG A 147 -0.45 -11.43 -2.07
C ARG A 147 0.60 -10.89 -1.10
N ALA A 148 0.84 -9.58 -1.10
CA ALA A 148 1.74 -8.92 -0.17
C ALA A 148 1.04 -7.76 0.54
N LEU A 149 1.47 -7.43 1.75
CA LEU A 149 0.98 -6.32 2.56
C LEU A 149 2.16 -5.58 3.16
N ALA A 150 2.13 -4.24 3.16
CA ALA A 150 3.14 -3.46 3.86
C ALA A 150 2.54 -2.43 4.83
N MET A 151 3.25 -2.23 5.94
CA MET A 151 3.08 -1.10 6.82
C MET A 151 4.41 -0.35 6.97
N CYS A 152 4.45 0.88 6.46
CA CYS A 152 5.61 1.77 6.55
C CYS A 152 5.48 2.63 7.79
N LEU A 153 6.50 2.63 8.64
CA LEU A 153 6.53 3.33 9.93
C LEU A 153 7.24 4.67 9.75
N TYR A 154 6.58 5.76 10.16
CA TYR A 154 7.14 7.11 10.09
C TYR A 154 7.09 7.82 11.45
N ASP A 155 8.25 8.25 11.92
CA ASP A 155 8.39 9.02 13.15
C ASP A 155 8.00 10.48 12.93
N ARG A 156 6.89 10.91 13.53
CA ARG A 156 6.43 12.30 13.39
C ARG A 156 7.35 13.32 14.05
N ARG A 157 8.19 12.89 14.99
CA ARG A 157 9.11 13.78 15.72
C ARG A 157 10.32 14.19 14.88
N THR A 158 10.70 13.36 13.90
CA THR A 158 11.91 13.56 13.09
C THR A 158 11.59 14.02 11.67
N MET A 159 10.39 13.72 11.17
CA MET A 159 9.98 14.06 9.81
C MET A 159 9.24 15.41 9.74
N PRO A 160 9.56 16.29 8.76
CA PRO A 160 8.80 17.50 8.51
C PRO A 160 7.33 17.20 8.17
N PRO A 161 6.35 17.99 8.67
CA PRO A 161 4.93 17.75 8.39
C PRO A 161 4.59 17.67 6.90
N GLU A 162 5.15 18.57 6.09
CA GLU A 162 4.92 18.58 4.64
C GLU A 162 5.45 17.32 3.94
N ALA A 163 6.53 16.74 4.45
CA ALA A 163 7.07 15.48 3.93
C ALA A 163 6.14 14.31 4.32
N LEU A 164 5.64 14.29 5.56
CA LEU A 164 4.68 13.29 6.01
C LEU A 164 3.36 13.34 5.23
N ASP A 165 2.88 14.53 4.88
CA ASP A 165 1.65 14.65 4.09
C ASP A 165 1.84 14.13 2.66
N ARG A 166 2.97 14.44 2.01
CA ARG A 166 3.31 13.87 0.70
C ARG A 166 3.45 12.34 0.75
N ILE A 167 4.18 11.83 1.74
CA ILE A 167 4.36 10.39 1.94
C ILE A 167 3.01 9.70 2.21
N SER A 168 2.16 10.31 3.03
CA SER A 168 0.83 9.78 3.31
C SER A 168 -0.03 9.71 2.04
N ALA A 169 0.04 10.71 1.16
CA ALA A 169 -0.66 10.74 -0.12
C ALA A 169 -0.25 9.61 -1.08
N ALA A 170 0.99 9.12 -0.94
CA ALA A 170 1.52 7.99 -1.69
C ALA A 170 1.05 6.61 -1.15
N HIS A 171 0.31 6.59 -0.04
CA HIS A 171 -0.29 5.37 0.51
C HIS A 171 -1.81 5.35 0.33
N PRO A 172 -2.41 4.17 0.07
CA PRO A 172 -3.87 4.00 0.06
C PRO A 172 -4.53 4.34 1.40
N SER A 173 -3.79 4.25 2.51
CA SER A 173 -4.32 4.45 3.86
C SER A 173 -3.26 4.99 4.81
N ARG A 174 -3.69 5.87 5.71
CA ARG A 174 -2.88 6.40 6.82
C ARG A 174 -3.47 5.93 8.15
N LEU A 175 -2.61 5.39 9.00
CA LEU A 175 -2.86 5.13 10.41
C LEU A 175 -2.15 6.21 11.21
N GLY A 176 -2.91 7.06 11.90
CA GLY A 176 -2.36 8.10 12.77
C GLY A 176 -1.99 7.58 14.16
N PRO A 177 -1.34 8.41 14.99
CA PRO A 177 -1.04 8.07 16.38
C PRO A 177 -2.34 7.90 17.18
N GLY A 178 -2.38 6.89 18.05
CA GLY A 178 -3.55 6.55 18.86
C GLY A 178 -4.81 6.22 18.04
N PRO A 179 -4.75 5.28 17.07
CA PRO A 179 -5.87 5.02 16.18
C PRO A 179 -7.07 4.40 16.92
N ASP A 180 -8.27 4.70 16.44
CA ASP A 180 -9.50 4.02 16.87
C ASP A 180 -9.38 2.51 16.55
N GLU A 181 -9.74 1.64 17.49
CA GLU A 181 -9.76 0.18 17.27
C GLU A 181 -10.80 -0.25 16.22
N SER A 182 -11.70 0.63 15.78
CA SER A 182 -12.60 0.43 14.63
C SER A 182 -12.00 0.85 13.29
N TRP A 183 -10.75 1.35 13.26
CA TRP A 183 -10.09 1.79 12.03
C TRP A 183 -10.02 0.67 10.99
N VAL A 184 -10.17 1.06 9.72
CA VAL A 184 -10.02 0.21 8.55
C VAL A 184 -9.25 0.96 7.47
N PRO A 185 -8.53 0.26 6.57
CA PRO A 185 -7.93 0.89 5.40
C PRO A 185 -8.96 1.67 4.58
N LEU A 186 -8.62 2.93 4.25
CA LEU A 186 -9.47 3.87 3.53
C LEU A 186 -9.69 3.42 2.09
N LEU A 187 -8.61 3.07 1.39
CA LEU A 187 -8.64 2.57 0.00
C LEU A 187 -8.00 1.19 -0.09
N ARG A 188 -8.65 0.29 -0.82
CA ARG A 188 -8.08 -0.96 -1.31
C ARG A 188 -8.05 -0.96 -2.82
N MET A 189 -6.89 -1.33 -3.36
CA MET A 189 -6.66 -1.47 -4.80
C MET A 189 -6.28 -2.92 -5.08
N ARG A 190 -6.99 -3.61 -5.97
CA ARG A 190 -6.72 -5.02 -6.29
C ARG A 190 -6.72 -5.25 -7.79
N ARG A 191 -5.62 -5.79 -8.32
CA ARG A 191 -5.54 -6.19 -9.72
C ARG A 191 -6.49 -7.36 -9.96
N THR A 192 -7.21 -7.27 -11.07
CA THR A 192 -8.17 -8.30 -11.51
C THR A 192 -7.60 -9.02 -12.73
N ALA A 193 -7.80 -10.34 -12.80
CA ALA A 193 -7.40 -11.14 -13.96
C ALA A 193 -8.50 -11.17 -15.03
N VAL A 194 -9.76 -11.23 -14.61
CA VAL A 194 -10.92 -11.33 -15.50
C VAL A 194 -12.06 -10.42 -15.02
N PRO A 195 -12.41 -9.36 -15.77
CA PRO A 195 -11.58 -8.78 -16.84
C PRO A 195 -10.25 -8.25 -16.29
N PRO A 196 -9.18 -8.19 -17.11
CA PRO A 196 -7.88 -7.68 -16.66
C PRO A 196 -7.99 -6.19 -16.28
N GLY A 197 -7.49 -5.81 -15.12
CA GLY A 197 -7.63 -4.44 -14.64
C GLY A 197 -7.37 -4.24 -13.15
N LEU A 198 -8.09 -3.28 -12.56
CA LEU A 198 -7.95 -2.84 -11.17
C LEU A 198 -9.33 -2.59 -10.55
N ALA A 199 -9.61 -3.23 -9.42
CA ALA A 199 -10.79 -2.98 -8.60
C ALA A 199 -10.43 -2.04 -7.44
N LEU A 200 -11.29 -1.05 -7.20
CA LEU A 200 -11.18 -0.08 -6.12
C LEU A 200 -12.31 -0.27 -5.12
N ALA A 201 -11.95 -0.32 -3.85
CA ALA A 201 -12.91 -0.38 -2.76
C ALA A 201 -12.56 0.60 -1.65
N GLY A 202 -13.58 1.24 -1.06
CA GLY A 202 -13.39 2.26 -0.06
C GLY A 202 -13.49 3.67 -0.62
N GLU A 203 -12.55 4.54 -0.28
CA GLU A 203 -12.66 5.98 -0.52
C GLU A 203 -11.35 6.50 -1.10
N VAL A 204 -11.45 7.32 -2.15
CA VAL A 204 -10.30 7.96 -2.77
C VAL A 204 -10.48 9.48 -2.73
N ASP A 205 -9.51 10.17 -2.19
CA ASP A 205 -9.49 11.64 -2.14
C ASP A 205 -8.03 12.16 -2.20
N ALA A 206 -7.84 13.44 -1.91
CA ALA A 206 -6.51 14.04 -1.91
C ALA A 206 -5.48 13.33 -1.00
N SER A 207 -5.92 12.59 0.02
CA SER A 207 -5.05 11.91 0.99
C SER A 207 -4.45 10.59 0.50
N ASN A 208 -4.90 10.05 -0.63
CA ASN A 208 -4.39 8.78 -1.20
C ASN A 208 -4.36 8.74 -2.73
N ARG A 209 -4.66 9.86 -3.40
CA ARG A 209 -4.72 9.96 -4.86
C ARG A 209 -3.38 9.67 -5.54
N GLU A 210 -2.25 9.98 -4.93
CA GLU A 210 -0.93 9.69 -5.54
C GLU A 210 -0.69 8.18 -5.62
N ALA A 211 -1.13 7.42 -4.61
CA ALA A 211 -1.08 5.95 -4.64
C ALA A 211 -1.88 5.37 -5.82
N LEU A 212 -3.10 5.87 -6.05
CA LEU A 212 -3.93 5.45 -7.17
C LEU A 212 -3.31 5.87 -8.52
N ALA A 213 -2.75 7.07 -8.60
CA ALA A 213 -2.16 7.59 -9.83
C ALA A 213 -0.98 6.74 -10.31
N ALA A 214 -0.04 6.41 -9.41
CA ALA A 214 1.09 5.53 -9.73
C ALA A 214 0.63 4.12 -10.11
N THR A 215 -0.35 3.57 -9.37
CA THR A 215 -0.91 2.25 -9.65
C THR A 215 -1.58 2.19 -11.04
N LEU A 216 -2.35 3.22 -11.41
CA LEU A 216 -2.97 3.32 -12.74
C LEU A 216 -1.92 3.49 -13.85
N ALA A 217 -0.91 4.34 -13.63
CA ALA A 217 0.14 4.58 -14.62
C ALA A 217 0.92 3.29 -14.96
N GLY A 218 1.22 2.46 -13.96
CA GLY A 218 1.91 1.18 -14.13
C GLY A 218 1.02 0.01 -14.57
N LEU A 219 -0.31 0.19 -14.64
CA LEU A 219 -1.25 -0.93 -14.77
C LEU A 219 -1.07 -1.71 -16.09
N ARG A 220 -0.70 -1.03 -17.19
CA ARG A 220 -0.47 -1.68 -18.49
C ARG A 220 0.81 -2.51 -18.50
N GLU A 221 1.88 -2.03 -17.88
CA GLU A 221 3.13 -2.79 -17.74
C GLU A 221 2.91 -4.05 -16.90
N ASP A 222 2.06 -3.93 -15.90
CA ASP A 222 1.70 -5.01 -14.98
C ASP A 222 0.73 -6.04 -15.60
N LEU A 223 0.06 -5.69 -16.71
CA LEU A 223 -0.91 -6.52 -17.43
C LEU A 223 -0.65 -6.45 -18.96
N PRO A 224 0.52 -6.92 -19.43
CA PRO A 224 0.95 -6.73 -20.81
C PRO A 224 0.10 -7.50 -21.81
N ASP A 225 -0.45 -8.66 -21.41
CA ASP A 225 -1.19 -9.57 -22.29
C ASP A 225 -2.67 -9.21 -22.47
N ALA A 226 -3.14 -8.13 -21.84
CA ALA A 226 -4.55 -7.73 -21.91
C ALA A 226 -4.90 -7.18 -23.32
N PRO A 227 -5.83 -7.82 -24.07
CA PRO A 227 -6.03 -7.56 -25.51
C PRO A 227 -6.81 -6.27 -25.83
N GLY A 228 -7.17 -5.47 -24.83
CA GLY A 228 -8.02 -4.30 -25.00
C GLY A 228 -7.93 -3.33 -23.82
N PRO A 229 -8.96 -2.49 -23.59
CA PRO A 229 -8.96 -1.56 -22.46
C PRO A 229 -8.89 -2.30 -21.13
N LEU A 230 -8.08 -1.78 -20.21
CA LEU A 230 -8.00 -2.30 -18.84
C LEU A 230 -9.25 -1.87 -18.06
N THR A 231 -9.82 -2.79 -17.29
CA THR A 231 -11.05 -2.51 -16.55
C THR A 231 -10.72 -1.82 -15.23
N VAL A 232 -11.38 -0.70 -14.94
CA VAL A 232 -11.34 -0.08 -13.60
C VAL A 232 -12.70 -0.27 -12.96
N ASP A 233 -12.78 -1.19 -12.00
CA ASP A 233 -14.00 -1.51 -11.28
C ASP A 233 -14.16 -0.62 -10.04
N LEU A 234 -15.23 0.16 -10.02
CA LEU A 234 -15.54 1.12 -8.96
C LEU A 234 -16.69 0.64 -8.06
N SER A 235 -17.18 -0.60 -8.22
CA SER A 235 -18.36 -1.08 -7.50
C SER A 235 -18.19 -1.09 -5.98
N GLY A 236 -16.95 -1.21 -5.49
CA GLY A 236 -16.62 -1.15 -4.07
C GLY A 236 -16.38 0.26 -3.53
N LEU A 237 -16.43 1.28 -4.38
CA LEU A 237 -16.09 2.65 -4.03
C LEU A 237 -17.28 3.36 -3.36
N ARG A 238 -17.05 3.92 -2.17
CA ARG A 238 -18.02 4.69 -1.40
C ARG A 238 -17.90 6.19 -1.65
N PHE A 239 -16.69 6.68 -1.92
CA PHE A 239 -16.41 8.09 -2.16
C PHE A 239 -15.28 8.28 -3.17
N ALA A 240 -15.42 9.31 -4.02
CA ALA A 240 -14.35 9.81 -4.88
C ALA A 240 -14.47 11.32 -5.05
N ASP A 241 -13.37 12.05 -4.96
CA ASP A 241 -13.34 13.49 -5.27
C ASP A 241 -13.19 13.78 -6.77
N ALA A 242 -13.27 15.06 -7.16
CA ALA A 242 -13.11 15.48 -8.56
C ALA A 242 -11.70 15.19 -9.11
N GLY A 243 -10.69 15.08 -8.24
CA GLY A 243 -9.34 14.67 -8.63
C GLY A 243 -9.30 13.22 -9.10
N VAL A 244 -10.11 12.34 -8.52
CA VAL A 244 -10.23 10.94 -8.98
C VAL A 244 -10.89 10.86 -10.34
N ALA A 245 -11.98 11.60 -10.55
CA ALA A 245 -12.64 11.68 -11.85
C ALA A 245 -11.68 12.18 -12.95
N ARG A 246 -10.87 13.20 -12.64
CA ARG A 246 -9.78 13.67 -13.51
C ARG A 246 -8.76 12.57 -13.80
N LEU A 247 -8.32 11.86 -12.76
CA LEU A 247 -7.31 10.82 -12.87
C LEU A 247 -7.76 9.67 -13.77
N LEU A 248 -9.04 9.27 -13.70
CA LEU A 248 -9.58 8.24 -14.59
C LEU A 248 -9.60 8.70 -16.06
N ILE A 249 -9.97 9.96 -16.31
CA ILE A 249 -9.96 10.55 -17.65
C ILE A 249 -8.53 10.64 -18.22
N GLU A 250 -7.59 11.11 -17.41
CA GLU A 250 -6.17 11.19 -17.78
C GLU A 250 -5.57 9.79 -17.99
N GLY A 251 -5.89 8.84 -17.12
CA GLY A 251 -5.49 7.44 -17.25
C GLY A 251 -5.99 6.79 -18.53
N HIS A 252 -7.24 7.06 -18.95
CA HIS A 252 -7.75 6.59 -20.25
C HIS A 252 -6.93 7.11 -21.42
N ARG A 253 -6.51 8.39 -21.37
CA ARG A 253 -5.71 9.00 -22.44
C ARG A 253 -4.26 8.52 -22.45
N ALA A 254 -3.70 8.25 -21.28
CA ALA A 254 -2.30 7.88 -21.13
C ALA A 254 -2.04 6.39 -21.42
N LEU A 255 -2.97 5.50 -21.06
CA LEU A 255 -2.77 4.06 -21.20
C LEU A 255 -3.05 3.59 -22.64
N PRO A 256 -2.15 2.79 -23.25
CA PRO A 256 -2.43 2.13 -24.52
C PRO A 256 -3.74 1.32 -24.44
N GLY A 257 -4.65 1.56 -25.38
CA GLY A 257 -5.98 0.93 -25.40
C GLY A 257 -6.98 1.51 -24.39
N GLY A 258 -6.58 2.48 -23.57
CA GLY A 258 -7.41 3.16 -22.58
C GLY A 258 -7.87 2.30 -21.42
N ILE A 259 -8.78 2.86 -20.61
CA ILE A 259 -9.48 2.16 -19.54
C ILE A 259 -10.97 2.10 -19.81
N ARG A 260 -11.61 1.06 -19.28
CA ARG A 260 -13.06 0.89 -19.23
C ARG A 260 -13.51 0.92 -17.78
N VAL A 261 -14.33 1.89 -17.41
CA VAL A 261 -14.86 2.02 -16.05
C VAL A 261 -16.14 1.21 -15.91
N VAL A 262 -16.26 0.42 -14.84
CA VAL A 262 -17.45 -0.38 -14.51
C VAL A 262 -17.87 -0.16 -13.06
N GLY A 263 -19.13 -0.44 -12.74
CA GLY A 263 -19.64 -0.35 -11.35
C GLY A 263 -19.59 1.07 -10.77
N CYS A 264 -19.70 2.11 -11.60
CA CYS A 264 -19.50 3.49 -11.17
C CYS A 264 -20.62 3.96 -10.22
N PRO A 265 -20.31 4.36 -8.97
CA PRO A 265 -21.32 4.88 -8.05
C PRO A 265 -21.96 6.19 -8.58
N PRO A 266 -23.24 6.46 -8.33
CA PRO A 266 -23.96 7.63 -8.86
C PRO A 266 -23.25 8.98 -8.65
N GLN A 267 -22.62 9.16 -7.48
CA GLN A 267 -21.85 10.36 -7.14
C GLN A 267 -20.60 10.53 -8.03
N VAL A 268 -19.90 9.44 -8.32
CA VAL A 268 -18.70 9.45 -9.17
C VAL A 268 -19.10 9.61 -10.63
N ALA A 269 -20.18 8.95 -11.06
CA ALA A 269 -20.76 9.13 -12.38
C ALA A 269 -21.11 10.60 -12.64
N ARG A 270 -21.78 11.27 -11.70
CA ARG A 270 -22.11 12.71 -11.81
C ARG A 270 -20.85 13.57 -11.97
N LEU A 271 -19.78 13.30 -11.21
CA LEU A 271 -18.50 14.01 -11.33
C LEU A 271 -17.86 13.79 -12.70
N LEU A 272 -17.79 12.54 -13.17
CA LEU A 272 -17.24 12.22 -14.49
C LEU A 272 -18.00 12.94 -15.61
N ARG A 273 -19.33 13.01 -15.56
CA ARG A 273 -20.15 13.76 -16.54
C ARG A 273 -19.79 15.24 -16.58
N VAL A 274 -19.74 15.89 -15.42
CA VAL A 274 -19.38 17.31 -15.31
C VAL A 274 -18.00 17.60 -15.89
N MET A 275 -17.10 16.61 -15.83
CA MET A 275 -15.74 16.70 -16.35
C MET A 275 -15.57 16.21 -17.80
N GLY A 276 -16.66 15.91 -18.52
CA GLY A 276 -16.63 15.44 -19.91
C GLY A 276 -16.21 13.98 -20.07
N GLY A 277 -16.27 13.18 -19.01
CA GLY A 277 -15.86 11.78 -19.00
C GLY A 277 -16.73 10.86 -19.86
N GLU A 278 -18.00 11.22 -20.13
CA GLU A 278 -18.91 10.46 -21.02
C GLU A 278 -18.36 10.30 -22.43
N GLU A 279 -17.81 11.37 -22.99
CA GLU A 279 -17.26 11.37 -24.35
C GLU A 279 -15.92 10.62 -24.42
N ILE A 280 -15.19 10.55 -23.30
CA ILE A 280 -13.81 10.05 -23.25
C ILE A 280 -13.76 8.58 -22.84
N LEU A 281 -14.47 8.21 -21.77
CA LEU A 281 -14.48 6.85 -21.22
C LEU A 281 -15.51 5.95 -21.95
N GLY A 282 -16.37 6.55 -22.78
CA GLY A 282 -17.45 5.85 -23.48
C GLY A 282 -18.57 5.42 -22.53
N ALA A 283 -19.22 4.30 -22.86
CA ALA A 283 -20.27 3.73 -22.04
C ALA A 283 -19.72 3.18 -20.72
N VAL A 284 -19.56 4.05 -19.73
CA VAL A 284 -19.61 3.64 -18.32
C VAL A 284 -21.04 3.16 -18.07
N ASP A 285 -21.23 2.16 -17.21
CA ASP A 285 -22.58 1.79 -16.77
C ASP A 285 -23.11 2.94 -15.91
N TRP A 286 -23.66 3.96 -16.59
CA TRP A 286 -24.19 5.18 -16.02
C TRP A 286 -25.51 4.84 -15.38
N ALA A 287 -25.49 4.10 -14.25
CA ALA A 287 -26.67 3.88 -13.45
C ALA A 287 -27.40 5.22 -13.34
N GLU A 288 -28.68 5.23 -13.75
CA GLU A 288 -29.48 6.44 -13.82
C GLU A 288 -29.52 7.06 -12.43
N ALA A 289 -28.66 8.04 -12.19
CA ALA A 289 -28.75 8.94 -11.07
C ALA A 289 -29.95 9.85 -11.36
N THR A 290 -31.16 9.32 -11.23
CA THR A 290 -32.38 10.11 -11.26
C THR A 290 -32.37 11.07 -10.07
N ALA A 291 -32.19 12.35 -10.43
CA ALA A 291 -32.39 13.59 -9.67
C ALA A 291 -31.79 13.67 -8.26
#